data_AF-A0A4Q9N258-F1
#
_entry.id   AF-A0A4Q9N258-F1
#
_cell.length_a   1.000
_cell.length_b   1.000
_cell.length_c   1.000
_cell.angle_alpha   90.00
_cell.angle_beta   90.00
_cell.angle_gamma   90.00
#
_symmetry.space_group_name_H-M   'P 1'
#
loop_
_entity.id
_entity.type
_entity.pdbx_description
1 polymer ?
#
loop_
_entity_poly.entity_id
_entity_poly.type
_entity_poly.pdbx_seq_one_letter_code
_entity_poly.pdbx_strand_id
1 'polypeptide(L)'
;METFDPKGNSKAADDGFFMERVEMLYEQGLVDLSAFAEREHRPFEEVRRCMAELHCKFLFDVTRPQAGEMKDRKELVHRVLKSVSQELESLETLTGTQSFFVVVNPHDQDDQGFLGGTVVGREFWRGHRGCGTPGAEAFKTHCLRVVPQLTTAALGETTRPTVSSATSRKKGPARELKTELYAGVRDALRAVSGVRNAEMKWTNHSKLSAYGVRLNGWPDGVPAQNPSTLSVAQNKLLLDLLHEGKLYFSRLEGRPIPDTNAGEDEKLSERDEDAMFEDSIDYTWGSGEAKGNSGESLYMVSTVFVACA
;
A
#
# COMPACT_ATOMS: atom_id res chain seq x y z
N MET A 1 25.66 41.21 -50.12
CA MET A 1 24.68 42.00 -49.36
C MET A 1 23.35 41.31 -49.56
N GLU A 2 23.08 40.28 -48.76
CA GLU A 2 21.89 39.43 -48.88
C GLU A 2 20.78 40.02 -48.01
N THR A 3 19.69 40.39 -48.65
CA THR A 3 18.48 40.94 -48.03
C THR A 3 17.65 39.81 -47.42
N PHE A 4 17.58 39.78 -46.09
CA PHE A 4 16.65 38.94 -45.35
C PHE A 4 15.22 39.45 -45.54
N ASP A 5 14.36 38.66 -46.16
CA ASP A 5 12.92 38.91 -46.24
C ASP A 5 12.22 38.49 -44.92
N PRO A 6 11.55 39.41 -44.19
CA PRO A 6 10.81 39.10 -42.98
C PRO A 6 9.39 38.60 -43.33
N LYS A 7 9.28 37.39 -43.87
CA LYS A 7 7.98 36.71 -44.11
C LYS A 7 7.75 35.65 -43.03
N GLY A 8 7.35 36.09 -41.82
CA GLY A 8 7.19 35.18 -40.68
C GLY A 8 6.06 35.47 -39.69
N ASN A 9 5.16 36.43 -39.93
CA ASN A 9 4.17 36.86 -38.91
C ASN A 9 2.69 36.59 -39.25
N SER A 10 2.36 35.87 -40.31
CA SER A 10 0.95 35.70 -40.75
C SER A 10 0.18 34.52 -40.13
N LYS A 11 0.77 33.71 -39.25
CA LYS A 11 0.05 32.59 -38.61
C LYS A 11 -0.58 32.91 -37.26
N ALA A 12 -0.18 33.99 -36.58
CA ALA A 12 -0.72 34.32 -35.26
C ALA A 12 -2.09 35.01 -35.29
N ALA A 13 -2.49 35.60 -36.44
CA ALA A 13 -3.76 36.31 -36.56
C ALA A 13 -4.96 35.40 -36.85
N ASP A 14 -4.75 34.19 -37.37
CA ASP A 14 -5.83 33.26 -37.75
C ASP A 14 -6.32 32.37 -36.59
N ASP A 15 -5.56 32.37 -35.48
CA ASP A 15 -5.90 31.67 -34.25
C ASP A 15 -6.84 32.48 -33.34
N GLY A 16 -6.99 33.79 -33.60
CA GLY A 16 -7.79 34.71 -32.77
C GLY A 16 -9.28 34.32 -32.66
N PHE A 17 -9.81 33.59 -33.65
CA PHE A 17 -11.20 33.11 -33.70
C PHE A 17 -11.32 31.59 -33.67
N PHE A 18 -10.24 30.86 -33.36
CA PHE A 18 -10.30 29.39 -33.32
C PHE A 18 -11.36 28.89 -32.34
N MET A 19 -11.38 29.44 -31.12
CA MET A 19 -12.36 29.06 -30.10
C MET A 19 -13.80 29.41 -30.52
N GLU A 20 -14.03 30.57 -31.14
CA GLU A 20 -15.37 30.95 -31.65
C GLU A 20 -15.85 29.98 -32.74
N ARG A 21 -14.98 29.55 -33.65
CA ARG A 21 -15.33 28.53 -34.65
C ARG A 21 -15.62 27.17 -34.03
N VAL A 22 -14.89 26.79 -32.96
CA VAL A 22 -15.15 25.55 -32.21
C VAL A 22 -16.49 25.62 -31.47
N GLU A 23 -16.81 26.76 -30.86
CA GLU A 23 -18.11 27.00 -30.22
C GLU A 23 -19.26 26.92 -31.22
N MET A 24 -19.15 27.59 -32.38
CA MET A 24 -20.16 27.49 -33.44
C MET A 24 -20.34 26.05 -33.95
N LEU A 25 -19.25 25.31 -34.12
CA LEU A 25 -19.30 23.90 -34.53
C LEU A 25 -20.03 23.05 -33.47
N TYR A 26 -19.78 23.30 -32.19
CA TYR A 26 -20.46 22.62 -31.10
C TYR A 26 -21.95 22.95 -31.05
N GLU A 27 -22.33 24.23 -31.18
CA GLU A 27 -23.72 24.67 -31.25
C GLU A 27 -24.47 24.03 -32.42
N GLN A 28 -23.85 23.99 -33.61
CA GLN A 28 -24.41 23.29 -34.76
C GLN A 28 -24.60 21.79 -34.47
N GLY A 29 -23.62 21.15 -33.84
CA GLY A 29 -23.73 19.76 -33.41
C GLY A 29 -24.88 19.51 -32.42
N LEU A 30 -25.19 20.47 -31.53
CA LEU A 30 -26.35 20.37 -30.62
C LEU A 30 -27.68 20.43 -31.36
N VAL A 31 -27.79 21.27 -32.39
CA VAL A 31 -28.98 21.35 -33.25
C VAL A 31 -29.19 20.00 -33.96
N ASP A 32 -28.12 19.43 -34.52
CA ASP A 32 -28.17 18.14 -35.22
C ASP A 32 -28.54 16.98 -34.27
N LEU A 33 -28.01 16.98 -33.04
CA LEU A 33 -28.37 16.00 -32.01
C LEU A 33 -29.84 16.13 -31.58
N SER A 34 -30.38 17.35 -31.51
CA SER A 34 -31.79 17.58 -31.19
C SER A 34 -32.70 17.02 -32.30
N ALA A 35 -32.37 17.32 -33.56
CA ALA A 35 -33.10 16.79 -34.70
C ALA A 35 -33.04 15.24 -34.76
N PHE A 36 -31.88 14.66 -34.43
CA PHE A 36 -31.74 13.21 -34.29
C PHE A 36 -32.64 12.65 -33.18
N ALA A 37 -32.65 13.26 -31.99
CA ALA A 37 -33.48 12.81 -30.88
C ALA A 37 -34.98 12.84 -31.21
N GLU A 38 -35.45 13.89 -31.90
CA GLU A 38 -36.83 14.00 -32.38
C GLU A 38 -37.18 12.86 -33.35
N ARG A 39 -36.29 12.55 -34.30
CA ARG A 39 -36.49 11.49 -35.30
C ARG A 39 -36.54 10.10 -34.67
N GLU A 40 -35.69 9.85 -33.68
CA GLU A 40 -35.65 8.56 -32.96
C GLU A 40 -36.73 8.46 -31.86
N HIS A 41 -37.55 9.51 -31.69
CA HIS A 41 -38.55 9.62 -30.62
C HIS A 41 -37.95 9.39 -29.20
N ARG A 42 -36.74 9.92 -28.97
CA ARG A 42 -36.02 9.84 -27.70
C ARG A 42 -35.93 11.22 -27.03
N PRO A 43 -35.91 11.30 -25.69
CA PRO A 43 -35.61 12.56 -25.00
C PRO A 43 -34.21 13.08 -25.39
N PHE A 44 -34.11 14.38 -25.70
CA PHE A 44 -32.84 15.01 -26.09
C PHE A 44 -31.72 14.79 -25.06
N GLU A 45 -32.04 14.86 -23.76
CA GLU A 45 -31.07 14.62 -22.67
C GLU A 45 -30.48 13.21 -22.66
N GLU A 46 -31.25 12.19 -23.07
CA GLU A 46 -30.76 10.81 -23.17
C GLU A 46 -29.74 10.70 -24.31
N VAL A 47 -30.07 11.23 -25.48
CA VAL A 47 -29.19 11.24 -26.66
C VAL A 47 -27.92 12.03 -26.38
N ARG A 48 -28.03 13.20 -25.73
CA ARG A 48 -26.88 14.04 -25.34
C ARG A 48 -25.94 13.29 -24.40
N ARG A 49 -26.47 12.57 -23.40
CA ARG A 49 -25.67 11.73 -22.50
C ARG A 49 -24.96 10.61 -23.26
N CYS A 50 -25.66 9.90 -24.14
CA CYS A 50 -25.04 8.84 -24.96
C CYS A 50 -23.92 9.39 -25.85
N MET A 51 -24.10 10.57 -26.45
CA MET A 51 -23.05 11.21 -27.25
C MET A 51 -21.84 11.61 -26.41
N ALA A 52 -22.05 12.16 -25.21
CA ALA A 52 -20.97 12.46 -24.26
C ALA A 52 -20.20 11.18 -23.87
N GLU A 53 -20.91 10.08 -23.60
CA GLU A 53 -20.27 8.79 -23.31
C GLU A 53 -19.46 8.26 -24.51
N LEU A 54 -19.97 8.38 -25.74
CA LEU A 54 -19.25 8.00 -26.95
C LEU A 54 -18.01 8.87 -27.17
N HIS A 55 -18.11 10.17 -26.90
CA HIS A 55 -16.97 11.08 -27.02
C HIS A 55 -15.92 10.80 -25.94
N CYS A 56 -16.34 10.58 -24.68
CA CYS A 56 -15.43 10.14 -23.63
C CYS A 56 -14.77 8.80 -23.99
N LYS A 57 -15.52 7.85 -24.54
CA LYS A 57 -14.93 6.62 -25.09
C LYS A 57 -13.89 6.99 -26.13
N PHE A 58 -14.19 7.78 -27.15
CA PHE A 58 -13.20 8.17 -28.15
C PHE A 58 -11.94 8.84 -27.57
N LEU A 59 -12.08 9.73 -26.59
CA LEU A 59 -10.96 10.43 -25.95
C LEU A 59 -10.10 9.51 -25.06
N PHE A 60 -10.74 8.55 -24.38
CA PHE A 60 -10.09 7.68 -23.39
C PHE A 60 -9.91 6.24 -23.86
N ASP A 61 -10.37 5.90 -25.06
CA ASP A 61 -10.05 4.68 -25.79
C ASP A 61 -8.64 4.88 -26.32
N VAL A 62 -7.71 4.84 -25.37
CA VAL A 62 -6.27 4.78 -25.61
C VAL A 62 -6.09 3.55 -26.47
N THR A 63 -5.96 3.80 -27.78
CA THR A 63 -5.69 2.81 -28.81
C THR A 63 -4.75 1.77 -28.23
N ARG A 64 -5.27 0.55 -28.14
CA ARG A 64 -4.61 -0.66 -27.61
C ARG A 64 -3.09 -0.54 -27.77
N PRO A 65 -2.32 -0.44 -26.67
CA PRO A 65 -0.92 -0.09 -26.75
C PRO A 65 -0.20 -1.09 -27.65
N GLN A 66 0.50 -0.57 -28.68
CA GLN A 66 1.39 -1.40 -29.47
C GLN A 66 2.50 -1.91 -28.56
N ALA A 67 2.98 -3.14 -28.79
CA ALA A 67 3.83 -3.91 -27.87
C ALA A 67 5.14 -3.22 -27.41
N GLY A 68 5.50 -2.05 -27.96
CA GLY A 68 6.63 -1.22 -27.51
C GLY A 68 6.34 -0.22 -26.38
N GLU A 69 5.09 0.05 -26.02
CA GLU A 69 4.71 1.15 -25.10
C GLU A 69 4.68 0.80 -23.61
N MET A 70 5.10 -0.40 -23.19
CA MET A 70 4.99 -0.79 -21.77
C MET A 70 5.76 0.14 -20.82
N LYS A 71 6.91 0.67 -21.26
CA LYS A 71 7.70 1.61 -20.45
C LYS A 71 6.98 2.94 -20.28
N ASP A 72 6.46 3.49 -21.37
CA ASP A 72 5.70 4.75 -21.37
C ASP A 72 4.43 4.62 -20.53
N ARG A 73 3.79 3.44 -20.55
CA ARG A 73 2.63 3.15 -19.71
C ARG A 73 2.96 3.17 -18.22
N LYS A 74 4.08 2.57 -17.79
CA LYS A 74 4.49 2.59 -16.37
C LYS A 74 4.74 4.03 -15.90
N GLU A 75 5.40 4.84 -16.73
CA GLU A 75 5.65 6.25 -16.44
C GLU A 75 4.35 7.07 -16.40
N LEU A 76 3.42 6.82 -17.31
CA LEU A 76 2.10 7.46 -17.32
C LEU A 76 1.30 7.13 -16.06
N VAL A 77 1.22 5.85 -15.70
CA VAL A 77 0.55 5.42 -14.46
C VAL A 77 1.20 6.10 -13.26
N HIS A 78 2.53 6.10 -13.17
CA HIS A 78 3.24 6.75 -12.07
C HIS A 78 2.94 8.26 -12.00
N ARG A 79 2.86 8.94 -13.15
CA ARG A 79 2.49 10.37 -13.22
C ARG A 79 1.07 10.62 -12.69
N VAL A 80 0.11 9.78 -13.09
CA VAL A 80 -1.28 9.88 -12.61
C VAL A 80 -1.34 9.64 -11.10
N LEU A 81 -0.71 8.58 -10.61
CA LEU A 81 -0.71 8.26 -9.18
C LEU A 81 -0.05 9.37 -8.34
N LYS A 82 1.02 9.99 -8.86
CA LYS A 82 1.67 11.14 -8.23
C LYS A 82 0.75 12.36 -8.20
N SER A 83 0.05 12.65 -9.29
CA SER A 83 -0.93 13.74 -9.35
C SER A 83 -2.06 13.53 -8.35
N VAL A 84 -2.65 12.33 -8.29
CA VAL A 84 -3.67 11.99 -7.28
C VAL A 84 -3.15 12.17 -5.86
N SER A 85 -1.90 11.78 -5.59
CA SER A 85 -1.29 11.99 -4.27
C SER A 85 -1.15 13.47 -3.93
N GLN A 86 -0.83 14.34 -4.89
CA GLN A 86 -0.72 15.79 -4.69
C GLN A 86 -2.09 16.41 -4.42
N GLU A 87 -3.13 15.97 -5.13
CA GLU A 87 -4.50 16.42 -4.86
C GLU A 87 -4.97 16.06 -3.44
N LEU A 88 -4.60 14.88 -2.95
CA LEU A 88 -4.91 14.47 -1.58
C LEU A 88 -4.13 15.27 -0.53
N GLU A 89 -2.91 15.72 -0.83
CA GLU A 89 -2.16 16.65 0.02
C GLU A 89 -2.82 18.05 0.03
N SER A 90 -3.25 18.55 -1.12
CA SER A 90 -4.02 19.80 -1.21
C SER A 90 -5.33 19.71 -0.42
N LEU A 91 -6.04 18.59 -0.52
CA LEU A 91 -7.28 18.35 0.22
C LEU A 91 -7.04 18.33 1.74
N GLU A 92 -5.93 17.77 2.18
CA GLU A 92 -5.52 17.79 3.60
C GLU A 92 -5.27 19.22 4.08
N THR A 93 -4.63 20.06 3.27
CA THR A 93 -4.42 21.48 3.61
C THR A 93 -5.76 22.22 3.76
N LEU A 94 -6.75 21.89 2.93
CA LEU A 94 -8.06 22.54 2.94
C LEU A 94 -9.00 22.03 4.04
N THR A 95 -8.94 20.74 4.37
CA THR A 95 -9.94 20.07 5.22
C THR A 95 -9.39 19.48 6.50
N GLY A 96 -8.08 19.37 6.64
CA GLY A 96 -7.41 18.63 7.72
C GLY A 96 -7.53 17.10 7.61
N THR A 97 -8.13 16.58 6.53
CA THR A 97 -8.37 15.14 6.38
C THR A 97 -7.10 14.40 6.00
N GLN A 98 -6.77 13.34 6.73
CA GLN A 98 -5.65 12.47 6.42
C GLN A 98 -6.09 11.30 5.55
N SER A 99 -5.31 10.95 4.53
CA SER A 99 -5.63 9.85 3.62
C SER A 99 -4.37 9.15 3.14
N PHE A 100 -4.48 7.87 2.80
CA PHE A 100 -3.45 7.16 2.06
C PHE A 100 -4.07 6.13 1.12
N PHE A 101 -3.34 5.75 0.09
CA PHE A 101 -3.75 4.68 -0.81
C PHE A 101 -2.53 3.89 -1.30
N VAL A 102 -2.75 2.60 -1.57
CA VAL A 102 -1.73 1.66 -2.04
C VAL A 102 -2.17 1.12 -3.40
N VAL A 103 -1.30 1.20 -4.40
CA VAL A 103 -1.50 0.60 -5.72
C VAL A 103 -0.39 -0.41 -5.97
N VAL A 104 -0.74 -1.62 -6.40
CA VAL A 104 0.22 -2.66 -6.78
C VAL A 104 -0.13 -3.18 -8.17
N ASN A 105 0.87 -3.39 -9.01
CA ASN A 105 0.74 -4.14 -10.25
C ASN A 105 1.07 -5.62 -9.95
N PRO A 106 0.06 -6.52 -9.88
CA PRO A 106 0.32 -7.92 -9.59
C PRO A 106 1.16 -8.64 -10.65
N HIS A 107 1.21 -8.12 -11.87
CA HIS A 107 1.89 -8.77 -12.99
C HIS A 107 3.36 -8.38 -13.15
N ASP A 108 3.80 -7.26 -12.57
CA ASP A 108 5.20 -6.83 -12.59
C ASP A 108 5.86 -7.33 -11.31
N GLN A 109 6.76 -8.34 -11.40
CA GLN A 109 7.39 -8.91 -10.19
C GLN A 109 8.29 -7.89 -9.47
N ASP A 110 8.89 -6.97 -10.21
CA ASP A 110 9.79 -5.93 -9.67
C ASP A 110 9.02 -4.74 -9.10
N ASP A 111 7.69 -4.69 -9.28
CA ASP A 111 6.86 -3.65 -8.70
C ASP A 111 6.78 -3.77 -7.18
N GLN A 112 7.34 -2.76 -6.51
CA GLN A 112 7.29 -2.55 -5.06
C GLN A 112 5.97 -1.91 -4.60
N GLY A 113 5.10 -1.56 -5.54
CA GLY A 113 3.88 -0.82 -5.28
C GLY A 113 4.12 0.67 -5.12
N PHE A 114 3.04 1.43 -5.26
CA PHE A 114 3.00 2.87 -5.07
C PHE A 114 2.17 3.19 -3.82
N LEU A 115 2.76 3.97 -2.91
CA LEU A 115 2.09 4.49 -1.73
C LEU A 115 1.90 6.00 -1.88
N GLY A 116 0.65 6.42 -2.05
CA GLY A 116 0.23 7.81 -2.18
C GLY A 116 -0.69 8.28 -1.06
N GLY A 117 -1.12 9.53 -1.14
CA GLY A 117 -1.97 10.22 -0.17
C GLY A 117 -1.21 11.25 0.64
N THR A 118 -1.68 11.59 1.83
CA THR A 118 -1.08 12.62 2.70
C THR A 118 0.20 12.12 3.36
N VAL A 119 1.08 13.04 3.76
CA VAL A 119 2.35 12.70 4.42
C VAL A 119 2.12 11.82 5.66
N VAL A 120 1.20 12.23 6.54
CA VAL A 120 0.90 11.49 7.77
C VAL A 120 0.28 10.12 7.47
N GLY A 121 -0.63 10.03 6.52
CA GLY A 121 -1.24 8.76 6.12
C GLY A 121 -0.21 7.76 5.57
N ARG A 122 0.74 8.23 4.77
CA ARG A 122 1.83 7.39 4.25
C ARG A 122 2.77 6.91 5.35
N GLU A 123 3.16 7.78 6.27
CA GLU A 123 4.02 7.40 7.40
C GLU A 123 3.33 6.42 8.35
N PHE A 124 2.02 6.62 8.61
CA PHE A 124 1.21 5.66 9.34
C PHE A 124 1.27 4.28 8.68
N TRP A 125 1.03 4.18 7.37
CA TRP A 125 1.09 2.91 6.66
C TRP A 125 2.49 2.27 6.69
N ARG A 126 3.57 3.06 6.57
CA ARG A 126 4.95 2.53 6.64
C ARG A 126 5.32 2.04 8.03
N GLY A 127 4.86 2.74 9.07
CA GLY A 127 5.13 2.41 10.46
C GLY A 127 4.25 1.29 11.02
N HIS A 128 3.13 0.98 10.37
CA HIS A 128 2.18 -0.02 10.86
C HIS A 128 2.66 -1.45 10.58
N ARG A 129 2.52 -2.32 11.59
CA ARG A 129 2.98 -3.70 11.49
C ARG A 129 2.16 -4.48 10.46
N GLY A 130 2.85 -5.16 9.54
CA GLY A 130 2.19 -5.90 8.46
C GLY A 130 1.70 -5.02 7.31
N CYS A 131 1.94 -3.71 7.39
CA CYS A 131 1.77 -2.75 6.31
C CYS A 131 3.14 -2.49 5.64
N GLY A 132 3.33 -1.33 5.00
CA GLY A 132 4.56 -1.02 4.26
C GLY A 132 4.82 -1.96 3.07
N THR A 133 6.10 -2.24 2.80
CA THR A 133 6.50 -3.19 1.74
C THR A 133 5.93 -4.60 1.97
N PRO A 134 5.99 -5.20 3.18
CA PRO A 134 5.37 -6.50 3.43
C PRO A 134 3.85 -6.50 3.18
N GLY A 135 3.16 -5.42 3.53
CA GLY A 135 1.73 -5.27 3.28
C GLY A 135 1.41 -5.15 1.79
N ALA A 136 2.20 -4.39 1.04
CA ALA A 136 2.06 -4.28 -0.42
C ALA A 136 2.30 -5.63 -1.11
N GLU A 137 3.33 -6.39 -0.70
CA GLU A 137 3.60 -7.75 -1.20
C GLU A 137 2.47 -8.73 -0.86
N ALA A 138 1.94 -8.67 0.37
CA ALA A 138 0.81 -9.48 0.78
C ALA A 138 -0.45 -9.16 -0.04
N PHE A 139 -0.70 -7.87 -0.29
CA PHE A 139 -1.81 -7.41 -1.13
C PHE A 139 -1.63 -7.85 -2.59
N LYS A 140 -0.43 -7.71 -3.15
CA LYS A 140 -0.07 -8.20 -4.49
C LYS A 140 -0.32 -9.70 -4.63
N THR A 141 0.11 -10.49 -3.65
CA THR A 141 -0.12 -11.94 -3.59
C THR A 141 -1.61 -12.28 -3.51
N HIS A 142 -2.38 -11.49 -2.76
CA HIS A 142 -3.83 -11.64 -2.70
C HIS A 142 -4.48 -11.36 -4.07
N CYS A 143 -4.11 -10.28 -4.75
CA CYS A 143 -4.61 -9.95 -6.09
C CYS A 143 -4.33 -11.07 -7.10
N LEU A 144 -3.10 -11.62 -7.11
CA LEU A 144 -2.75 -12.76 -7.98
C LEU A 144 -3.60 -14.00 -7.74
N ARG A 145 -4.12 -14.21 -6.52
CA ARG A 145 -5.00 -15.33 -6.19
C ARG A 145 -6.43 -15.13 -6.66
N VAL A 146 -6.94 -13.91 -6.55
CA VAL A 146 -8.36 -13.57 -6.84
C VAL A 146 -8.58 -13.34 -8.33
N VAL A 147 -7.64 -12.70 -9.04
CA VAL A 147 -7.79 -12.35 -10.46
C VAL A 147 -8.15 -13.56 -11.36
N PRO A 148 -7.47 -14.72 -11.26
CA PRO A 148 -7.83 -15.90 -12.08
C PRO A 148 -9.24 -16.47 -11.78
N GLN A 149 -9.74 -16.28 -10.56
CA GLN A 149 -11.06 -16.77 -10.16
C GLN A 149 -12.18 -15.94 -10.81
N LEU A 150 -11.95 -14.63 -11.01
CA LEU A 150 -12.91 -13.73 -11.64
C LEU A 150 -13.04 -13.95 -13.15
N THR A 151 -11.94 -14.27 -13.85
CA THR A 151 -11.96 -14.55 -15.29
C THR A 151 -12.64 -15.88 -15.64
N THR A 152 -12.64 -16.85 -14.72
CA THR A 152 -13.23 -18.17 -14.95
C THR A 152 -14.74 -18.19 -14.63
N ALA A 153 -15.22 -17.31 -13.73
CA ALA A 153 -16.63 -17.25 -13.32
C ALA A 153 -17.56 -16.58 -14.35
N ALA A 154 -17.04 -15.93 -15.39
CA ALA A 154 -17.85 -15.24 -16.40
C ALA A 154 -18.50 -16.15 -17.46
N LEU A 155 -18.23 -17.46 -17.45
CA LEU A 155 -18.74 -18.42 -18.45
C LEU A 155 -19.58 -19.57 -17.88
N GLY A 156 -19.90 -19.56 -16.58
CA GLY A 156 -20.60 -20.67 -15.91
C GLY A 156 -21.72 -20.22 -15.00
N GLU A 157 -22.90 -20.76 -15.28
CA GLU A 157 -24.20 -20.60 -14.63
C GLU A 157 -24.20 -20.45 -13.09
N THR A 158 -25.08 -19.54 -12.67
CA THR A 158 -25.58 -19.20 -11.33
C THR A 158 -25.54 -20.35 -10.31
N THR A 159 -24.40 -20.54 -9.63
CA THR A 159 -24.38 -21.13 -8.28
C THR A 159 -23.57 -20.23 -7.37
N ARG A 160 -24.27 -19.58 -6.43
CA ARG A 160 -23.70 -18.72 -5.39
C ARG A 160 -22.49 -19.39 -4.75
N PRO A 161 -21.29 -18.79 -4.80
CA PRO A 161 -20.20 -19.25 -3.96
C PRO A 161 -20.54 -18.84 -2.53
N THR A 162 -20.93 -19.83 -1.73
CA THR A 162 -20.88 -19.73 -0.27
C THR A 162 -19.45 -19.34 0.08
N VAL A 163 -19.30 -18.22 0.77
CA VAL A 163 -18.03 -17.62 1.18
C VAL A 163 -17.33 -18.60 2.15
N SER A 164 -16.69 -19.63 1.61
CA SER A 164 -15.77 -20.47 2.36
C SER A 164 -14.49 -19.68 2.48
N SER A 165 -14.35 -18.99 3.62
CA SER A 165 -13.07 -18.49 4.13
C SER A 165 -12.04 -19.60 4.04
N ALA A 166 -11.25 -19.60 2.96
CA ALA A 166 -10.18 -20.55 2.74
C ALA A 166 -9.06 -20.19 3.71
N THR A 167 -9.08 -20.90 4.83
CA THR A 167 -8.09 -20.96 5.89
C THR A 167 -6.68 -20.76 5.36
N SER A 168 -6.04 -19.70 5.85
CA SER A 168 -4.60 -19.61 5.97
C SER A 168 -4.05 -20.96 6.43
N ARG A 169 -2.99 -21.42 5.77
CA ARG A 169 -2.26 -22.64 6.17
C ARG A 169 -2.03 -22.58 7.67
N LYS A 170 -2.59 -23.56 8.38
CA LYS A 170 -2.66 -23.70 9.85
C LYS A 170 -1.29 -23.51 10.51
N LYS A 171 -0.81 -22.27 10.64
CA LYS A 171 0.14 -21.90 11.68
C LYS A 171 -0.71 -21.95 12.94
N GLY A 172 -0.49 -22.97 13.77
CA GLY A 172 -1.34 -23.18 14.95
C GLY A 172 -1.42 -21.91 15.80
N PRO A 173 -2.52 -21.73 16.56
CA PRO A 173 -2.79 -20.52 17.34
C PRO A 173 -1.62 -20.14 18.28
N ALA A 174 -0.82 -21.13 18.70
CA ALA A 174 0.39 -20.90 19.49
C ALA A 174 1.47 -20.05 18.79
N ARG A 175 1.64 -20.17 17.46
CA ARG A 175 2.65 -19.40 16.73
C ARG A 175 2.23 -17.95 16.56
N GLU A 176 0.94 -17.72 16.28
CA GLU A 176 0.36 -16.38 16.20
C GLU A 176 0.50 -15.67 17.54
N LEU A 177 0.14 -16.35 18.62
CA LEU A 177 0.26 -15.84 19.98
C LEU A 177 1.70 -15.48 20.37
N LYS A 178 2.68 -16.32 20.03
CA LYS A 178 4.10 -15.97 20.21
C LYS A 178 4.46 -14.72 19.41
N THR A 179 4.07 -14.67 18.14
CA THR A 179 4.38 -13.57 17.22
C THR A 179 3.75 -12.25 17.66
N GLU A 180 2.56 -12.29 18.23
CA GLU A 180 1.84 -11.17 18.82
C GLU A 180 2.54 -10.68 20.10
N LEU A 181 2.83 -11.58 21.05
CA LEU A 181 3.54 -11.26 22.28
C LEU A 181 4.92 -10.61 22.01
N TYR A 182 5.71 -11.18 21.09
CA TYR A 182 7.02 -10.60 20.72
C TYR A 182 6.92 -9.19 20.16
N ALA A 183 5.83 -8.85 19.47
CA ALA A 183 5.66 -7.50 18.94
C ALA A 183 5.08 -6.55 19.96
N GLY A 184 4.03 -6.94 20.69
CA GLY A 184 3.45 -6.10 21.74
C GLY A 184 4.51 -5.66 22.74
N VAL A 185 5.38 -6.58 23.17
CA VAL A 185 6.48 -6.25 24.09
C VAL A 185 7.52 -5.31 23.45
N ARG A 186 7.87 -5.52 22.17
CA ARG A 186 8.80 -4.62 21.45
C ARG A 186 8.21 -3.23 21.25
N ASP A 187 6.93 -3.14 20.89
CA ASP A 187 6.24 -1.88 20.65
C ASP A 187 6.09 -1.10 21.96
N ALA A 188 5.68 -1.77 23.04
CA ALA A 188 5.62 -1.17 24.38
C ALA A 188 7.01 -0.69 24.87
N LEU A 189 8.05 -1.48 24.65
CA LEU A 189 9.43 -1.09 24.99
C LEU A 189 9.86 0.17 24.22
N ARG A 190 9.69 0.17 22.90
CA ARG A 190 10.10 1.28 22.01
C ARG A 190 9.30 2.55 22.28
N ALA A 191 8.01 2.41 22.58
CA ALA A 191 7.16 3.54 22.96
C ALA A 191 7.66 4.23 24.24
N VAL A 192 8.06 3.46 25.26
CA VAL A 192 8.52 4.02 26.54
C VAL A 192 9.98 4.48 26.47
N SER A 193 10.87 3.72 25.84
CA SER A 193 12.29 4.06 25.74
C SER A 193 12.57 5.19 24.76
N GLY A 194 11.73 5.35 23.72
CA GLY A 194 11.98 6.27 22.61
C GLY A 194 13.02 5.78 21.60
N VAL A 195 13.60 4.60 21.81
CA VAL A 195 14.68 4.05 20.98
C VAL A 195 14.11 3.05 19.98
N ARG A 196 14.15 3.38 18.68
CA ARG A 196 13.50 2.60 17.60
C ARG A 196 13.99 1.15 17.49
N ASN A 197 15.27 0.92 17.77
CA ASN A 197 15.90 -0.40 17.71
C ASN A 197 16.02 -1.06 19.09
N ALA A 198 15.32 -0.57 20.12
CA ALA A 198 15.33 -1.21 21.43
C ALA A 198 14.79 -2.64 21.34
N GLU A 199 15.53 -3.57 21.96
CA GLU A 199 15.19 -4.98 22.04
C GLU A 199 15.42 -5.49 23.46
N MET A 200 14.47 -6.28 23.97
CA MET A 200 14.57 -6.90 25.29
C MET A 200 15.18 -8.29 25.17
N LYS A 201 16.15 -8.60 26.04
CA LYS A 201 16.56 -9.98 26.30
C LYS A 201 15.63 -10.59 27.35
N TRP A 202 14.81 -11.56 26.95
CA TRP A 202 13.79 -12.21 27.80
C TRP A 202 14.34 -12.92 29.03
N THR A 203 15.61 -13.34 28.98
CA THR A 203 16.28 -14.01 30.10
C THR A 203 16.91 -13.04 31.10
N ASN A 204 17.09 -11.78 30.73
CA ASN A 204 17.76 -10.80 31.58
C ASN A 204 17.16 -9.41 31.41
N HIS A 205 16.12 -9.15 32.20
CA HIS A 205 15.42 -7.87 32.23
C HIS A 205 16.28 -6.73 32.80
N SER A 206 17.38 -7.01 33.53
CA SER A 206 18.24 -5.96 34.07
C SER A 206 18.93 -5.12 32.98
N LYS A 207 19.16 -5.70 31.80
CA LYS A 207 19.77 -5.00 30.65
C LYS A 207 18.89 -3.89 30.08
N LEU A 208 17.60 -3.85 30.42
CA LEU A 208 16.70 -2.77 30.03
C LEU A 208 17.12 -1.40 30.61
N SER A 209 17.88 -1.40 31.69
CA SER A 209 18.48 -0.19 32.26
C SER A 209 19.38 0.56 31.29
N ALA A 210 19.97 -0.11 30.30
CA ALA A 210 20.73 0.51 29.21
C ALA A 210 19.87 1.47 28.40
N TYR A 211 18.58 1.15 28.20
CA TYR A 211 17.60 2.00 27.53
C TYR A 211 16.86 2.95 28.49
N GLY A 212 17.28 3.05 29.75
CA GLY A 212 16.64 3.89 30.75
C GLY A 212 15.24 3.44 31.15
N VAL A 213 14.90 2.16 30.95
CA VAL A 213 13.58 1.61 31.29
C VAL A 213 13.71 0.36 32.17
N ARG A 214 12.63 0.02 32.88
CA ARG A 214 12.45 -1.26 33.59
C ARG A 214 11.10 -1.87 33.24
N LEU A 215 11.02 -3.19 33.26
CA LEU A 215 9.77 -3.94 33.12
C LEU A 215 9.13 -4.13 34.50
N ASN A 216 7.86 -3.78 34.64
CA ASN A 216 7.07 -3.99 35.87
C ASN A 216 5.93 -4.97 35.59
N GLY A 217 5.46 -5.64 36.65
CA GLY A 217 4.30 -6.53 36.59
C GLY A 217 4.55 -7.89 35.94
N TRP A 218 5.80 -8.35 35.93
CA TRP A 218 6.11 -9.72 35.53
C TRP A 218 5.52 -10.70 36.56
N PRO A 219 4.72 -11.71 36.14
CA PRO A 219 4.06 -12.61 37.08
C PRO A 219 5.04 -13.59 37.73
N ASP A 220 4.89 -13.83 39.04
CA ASP A 220 5.79 -14.67 39.86
C ASP A 220 5.86 -16.15 39.43
N GLY A 221 4.86 -16.63 38.68
CA GLY A 221 4.78 -18.01 38.19
C GLY A 221 5.33 -18.25 36.78
N VAL A 222 5.83 -17.22 36.09
CA VAL A 222 6.36 -17.35 34.72
C VAL A 222 7.87 -17.12 34.75
N PRO A 223 8.69 -18.10 34.33
CA PRO A 223 10.13 -17.92 34.32
C PRO A 223 10.53 -16.86 33.29
N ALA A 224 11.55 -16.06 33.61
CA ALA A 224 12.14 -15.09 32.67
C ALA A 224 12.94 -15.86 31.59
N GLN A 225 12.23 -16.37 30.58
CA GLN A 225 12.77 -17.13 29.47
C GLN A 225 12.12 -16.68 28.16
N ASN A 226 12.70 -17.12 27.04
CA ASN A 226 12.16 -16.80 25.72
C ASN A 226 10.73 -17.36 25.56
N PRO A 227 9.79 -16.60 24.95
CA PRO A 227 8.44 -17.08 24.64
C PRO A 227 8.40 -18.41 23.86
N SER A 228 9.49 -18.75 23.15
CA SER A 228 9.64 -20.04 22.48
C SER A 228 9.68 -21.23 23.44
N THR A 229 10.26 -21.08 24.63
CA THR A 229 10.39 -22.13 25.67
C THR A 229 9.19 -22.17 26.63
N LEU A 230 8.43 -21.08 26.72
CA LEU A 230 7.24 -20.99 27.56
C LEU A 230 6.06 -21.79 26.98
N SER A 231 5.21 -22.30 27.86
CA SER A 231 3.94 -22.93 27.48
C SER A 231 2.98 -21.92 26.83
N VAL A 232 1.99 -22.43 26.08
CA VAL A 232 0.98 -21.57 25.43
C VAL A 232 0.17 -20.79 26.46
N ALA A 233 -0.17 -21.39 27.61
CA ALA A 233 -0.90 -20.73 28.68
C ALA A 233 -0.10 -19.57 29.31
N GLN A 234 1.21 -19.76 29.52
CA GLN A 234 2.09 -18.71 30.03
C GLN A 234 2.25 -17.55 29.03
N ASN A 235 2.46 -17.86 27.75
CA ASN A 235 2.53 -16.83 26.72
C ASN A 235 1.21 -16.05 26.61
N LYS A 236 0.06 -16.73 26.74
CA LYS A 236 -1.26 -16.08 26.74
C LYS A 236 -1.42 -15.16 27.94
N LEU A 237 -1.07 -15.64 29.14
CA LEU A 237 -1.12 -14.82 30.36
C LEU A 237 -0.26 -13.55 30.24
N LEU A 238 0.95 -13.65 29.69
CA LEU A 238 1.80 -12.48 29.47
C LEU A 238 1.18 -11.48 28.49
N LEU A 239 0.56 -11.96 27.42
CA LEU A 239 -0.10 -11.12 26.43
C LEU A 239 -1.34 -10.42 27.04
N ASP A 240 -2.15 -11.15 27.79
CA ASP A 240 -3.32 -10.61 28.48
C ASP A 240 -2.90 -9.53 29.50
N LEU A 241 -1.86 -9.77 30.31
CA LEU A 241 -1.33 -8.78 31.25
C LEU A 241 -0.76 -7.54 30.56
N LEU A 242 -0.18 -7.69 29.37
CA LEU A 242 0.32 -6.57 28.57
C LEU A 242 -0.84 -5.72 28.03
N HIS A 243 -1.90 -6.34 27.53
CA HIS A 243 -3.10 -5.65 27.05
C HIS A 243 -3.87 -4.96 28.17
N GLU A 244 -3.92 -5.57 29.36
CA GLU A 244 -4.51 -4.96 30.56
C GLU A 244 -3.64 -3.85 31.17
N GLY A 245 -2.42 -3.64 30.66
CA GLY A 245 -1.47 -2.66 31.21
C GLY A 245 -0.90 -3.04 32.58
N LYS A 246 -1.07 -4.28 33.02
CA LYS A 246 -0.48 -4.81 34.26
C LYS A 246 0.98 -5.17 34.08
N LEU A 247 1.35 -5.67 32.90
CA LEU A 247 2.73 -5.84 32.46
C LEU A 247 3.10 -4.63 31.60
N TYR A 248 4.01 -3.78 32.07
CA TYR A 248 4.33 -2.53 31.37
C TYR A 248 5.78 -2.08 31.61
N PHE A 249 6.28 -1.25 30.72
CA PHE A 249 7.59 -0.62 30.88
C PHE A 249 7.44 0.75 31.56
N SER A 250 8.32 1.06 32.51
CA SER A 250 8.43 2.40 33.10
C SER A 250 9.83 2.96 32.89
N ARG A 251 9.93 4.27 32.64
CA ARG A 251 11.23 4.95 32.67
C ARG A 251 11.83 4.92 34.06
N LEU A 252 13.15 4.76 34.13
CA LEU A 252 13.92 4.95 35.35
C LEU A 252 14.10 6.45 35.58
N GLU A 253 13.57 6.97 36.69
CA GLU A 253 13.72 8.38 37.05
C GLU A 253 15.20 8.72 37.26
N GLY A 254 15.65 9.87 36.73
CA GLY A 254 16.97 10.43 36.99
C GLY A 254 18.08 10.11 35.97
N ARG A 255 17.79 9.38 34.88
CA ARG A 255 18.75 9.21 33.79
C ARG A 255 18.36 10.11 32.59
N PRO A 256 19.15 11.15 32.27
CA PRO A 256 18.92 11.92 31.05
C PRO A 256 19.00 10.99 29.84
N ILE A 257 18.01 11.10 28.95
CA ILE A 257 17.96 10.33 27.71
C ILE A 257 19.22 10.71 26.92
N PRO A 258 20.11 9.75 26.58
CA PRO A 258 21.20 10.06 25.67
C PRO A 258 20.57 10.49 24.35
N ASP A 259 20.71 11.77 24.00
CA ASP A 259 20.22 12.33 22.73
C ASP A 259 20.82 11.52 21.58
N THR A 260 20.05 10.55 21.09
CA THR A 260 20.53 9.50 20.16
C THR A 260 20.65 10.03 18.72
N ASN A 261 20.81 11.35 18.56
CA ASN A 261 21.04 12.04 17.29
C ASN A 261 22.48 12.56 17.14
N ALA A 262 23.36 12.38 18.13
CA ALA A 262 24.79 12.61 17.95
C ALA A 262 25.42 11.30 17.45
N GLY A 263 25.65 11.23 16.13
CA GLY A 263 26.36 10.13 15.51
C GLY A 263 27.79 10.05 16.00
N GLU A 264 28.05 9.17 16.97
CA GLU A 264 29.38 8.65 17.25
C GLU A 264 29.33 7.13 17.12
N ASP A 265 30.01 6.69 16.06
CA ASP A 265 30.30 5.32 15.67
C ASP A 265 31.31 4.73 16.68
N GLU A 266 30.90 4.57 17.94
CA GLU A 266 31.73 3.96 18.97
C GLU A 266 31.55 2.43 18.96
N LYS A 267 32.57 1.77 18.42
CA LYS A 267 32.91 0.36 18.58
C LYS A 267 32.77 -0.09 20.05
N LEU A 268 31.62 -0.66 20.40
CA LEU A 268 31.45 -1.43 21.62
C LEU A 268 31.52 -2.93 21.35
N SER A 269 32.75 -3.42 21.50
CA SER A 269 33.18 -4.75 21.94
C SER A 269 32.55 -6.00 21.32
N GLU A 270 33.30 -6.59 20.39
CA GLU A 270 33.54 -8.04 20.32
C GLU A 270 33.86 -8.59 21.72
N ARG A 271 32.95 -9.36 22.31
CA ARG A 271 33.26 -10.57 23.11
C ARG A 271 31.97 -11.24 23.57
N ASP A 272 31.91 -12.55 23.34
CA ASP A 272 30.84 -13.51 23.66
C ASP A 272 29.87 -13.89 22.51
N GLU A 273 30.43 -14.27 21.35
CA GLU A 273 29.70 -15.00 20.29
C GLU A 273 29.80 -16.54 20.39
N ASP A 274 30.47 -17.08 21.42
CA ASP A 274 30.59 -18.53 21.62
C ASP A 274 29.48 -19.09 22.54
N ALA A 275 28.21 -19.00 22.11
CA ALA A 275 27.15 -19.85 22.66
C ALA A 275 25.92 -19.98 21.73
N MET A 276 25.91 -21.09 20.99
CA MET A 276 24.71 -21.85 20.59
C MET A 276 23.69 -21.17 19.66
N PHE A 277 23.99 -21.15 18.36
CA PHE A 277 22.97 -21.33 17.33
C PHE A 277 23.32 -22.50 16.40
N GLU A 278 23.47 -23.69 16.97
CA GLU A 278 23.19 -24.94 16.28
C GLU A 278 21.67 -25.17 16.32
N ASP A 279 20.94 -24.58 15.38
CA ASP A 279 19.66 -25.13 14.97
C ASP A 279 19.51 -24.94 13.46
N SER A 280 20.03 -25.95 12.76
CA SER A 280 19.99 -26.15 11.32
C SER A 280 18.56 -26.04 10.78
N ILE A 281 18.25 -24.92 10.12
CA ILE A 281 17.07 -24.84 9.25
C ILE A 281 17.49 -25.36 7.86
N ASP A 282 17.05 -26.57 7.55
CA ASP A 282 17.18 -27.22 6.24
C ASP A 282 16.31 -26.46 5.20
N TYR A 283 16.95 -25.77 4.27
CA TYR A 283 16.31 -25.07 3.15
C TYR A 283 16.39 -25.90 1.87
N THR A 284 15.78 -27.08 1.86
CA THR A 284 15.54 -27.80 0.61
C THR A 284 14.16 -27.44 0.06
N TRP A 285 14.03 -26.30 -0.61
CA TRP A 285 12.82 -25.92 -1.36
C TRP A 285 13.02 -26.24 -2.84
N GLY A 286 12.22 -27.17 -3.33
CA GLY A 286 12.25 -27.69 -4.70
C GLY A 286 11.91 -26.62 -5.74
N SER A 287 12.78 -26.51 -6.75
CA SER A 287 12.51 -25.86 -8.01
C SER A 287 11.52 -26.70 -8.81
N GLY A 288 10.26 -26.27 -8.84
CA GLY A 288 9.29 -26.73 -9.83
C GLY A 288 9.26 -25.73 -10.98
N GLU A 289 9.94 -26.06 -12.08
CA GLU A 289 9.80 -25.35 -13.36
C GLU A 289 8.36 -25.43 -13.86
N ALA A 290 7.72 -24.29 -14.10
CA ALA A 290 6.46 -24.22 -14.84
C ALA A 290 6.66 -23.33 -16.08
N LYS A 291 6.67 -23.99 -17.23
CA LYS A 291 6.70 -23.40 -18.58
C LYS A 291 5.52 -22.44 -18.78
N GLY A 292 5.84 -21.31 -19.40
CA GLY A 292 4.91 -20.22 -19.66
C GLY A 292 3.83 -20.54 -20.69
N ASN A 293 2.72 -19.82 -20.55
CA ASN A 293 1.76 -19.62 -21.62
C ASN A 293 1.28 -18.16 -21.55
N SER A 294 1.63 -17.36 -22.55
CA SER A 294 1.28 -15.94 -22.64
C SER A 294 -0.11 -15.80 -23.26
N GLY A 295 -1.13 -15.56 -22.43
CA GLY A 295 -2.44 -15.08 -22.86
C GLY A 295 -2.62 -13.62 -22.48
N GLU A 296 -2.82 -12.75 -23.46
CA GLU A 296 -3.18 -11.35 -23.25
C GLU A 296 -4.52 -11.25 -22.50
N SER A 297 -4.55 -10.52 -21.37
CA SER A 297 -5.77 -10.28 -20.60
C SER A 297 -6.09 -8.79 -20.53
N LEU A 298 -7.35 -8.48 -20.83
CA LEU A 298 -7.98 -7.17 -20.74
C LEU A 298 -8.04 -6.73 -19.26
N TYR A 299 -7.57 -5.51 -18.97
CA TYR A 299 -7.56 -4.96 -17.60
C TYR A 299 -8.89 -4.26 -17.29
N MET A 300 -9.55 -4.65 -16.20
CA MET A 300 -10.67 -3.93 -15.62
C MET A 300 -10.19 -3.27 -14.32
N VAL A 301 -10.28 -1.94 -14.22
CA VAL A 301 -9.93 -1.18 -13.01
C VAL A 301 -11.20 -1.06 -12.16
N SER A 302 -11.26 -1.77 -11.03
CA SER A 302 -12.30 -1.56 -10.01
C SER A 302 -11.75 -0.65 -8.91
N THR A 303 -12.24 0.58 -8.87
CA THR A 303 -11.97 1.52 -7.77
C THR A 303 -13.04 1.33 -6.70
N VAL A 304 -12.66 0.85 -5.52
CA VAL A 304 -13.54 0.83 -4.34
C VAL A 304 -13.14 1.98 -3.43
N PHE A 305 -13.97 3.01 -3.36
CA PHE A 305 -13.86 4.06 -2.34
C PHE A 305 -14.49 3.53 -1.04
N VAL A 306 -13.68 3.28 -0.03
CA VAL A 306 -14.16 3.14 1.35
C VAL A 306 -14.07 4.52 1.99
N ALA A 307 -15.20 5.23 2.03
CA ALA A 307 -15.32 6.40 2.88
C ALA A 307 -15.50 5.92 4.32
N CYS A 308 -14.48 6.12 5.16
CA CYS A 308 -14.66 6.05 6.61
C CYS A 308 -15.39 7.33 7.05
N ALA A 309 -16.60 7.17 7.59
CA ALA A 309 -17.37 8.22 8.25
C ALA A 309 -16.98 8.32 9.74
#